data_AF-A0A5K3EWQ4-F1
#
_entry.id   AF-A0A5K3EWQ4-F1
#
_cell.length_a   1.000
_cell.length_b   1.000
_cell.length_c   1.000
_cell.angle_alpha   90.00
_cell.angle_beta   90.00
_cell.angle_gamma   90.00
#
_symmetry.space_group_name_H-M   'P 1'
#
loop_
_entity.id
_entity.type
_entity.pdbx_description
1 polymer ?
#
loop_
_entity_poly.entity_id
_entity_poly.type
_entity_poly.pdbx_seq_one_letter_code
_entity_poly.pdbx_strand_id
1 'polypeptide(L)'
;MNNKNQIRNAMEQRIEDKRELKRKCELLLKIYEEGRIEEIKEVTNKYKIAGRKAIEAWLEYAAEPKPDPAVLLEHAGFDPSALGLERWDE
;
A
#
# COMPACT_ATOMS: atom_id res chain seq x y z
N MET A 1 25.14 -43.57 10.17
CA MET A 1 25.44 -42.21 10.69
C MET A 1 24.56 -41.09 10.11
N ASN A 2 23.75 -41.31 9.06
CA ASN A 2 22.97 -40.25 8.40
C ASN A 2 21.76 -39.70 9.17
N ASN A 3 21.09 -40.52 9.98
CA ASN A 3 19.78 -40.14 10.55
C ASN A 3 19.87 -39.07 11.65
N LYS A 4 20.97 -39.06 12.43
CA LYS A 4 21.19 -38.06 13.49
C LYS A 4 21.46 -36.65 12.93
N ASN A 5 22.18 -36.57 11.81
CA ASN A 5 22.47 -35.30 11.16
C ASN A 5 21.22 -34.71 10.49
N GLN A 6 20.35 -35.55 9.90
CA GLN A 6 19.08 -35.09 9.35
C GLN A 6 18.14 -34.53 10.43
N ILE A 7 18.02 -35.21 11.58
CA ILE A 7 17.20 -34.72 12.70
C ILE A 7 17.73 -33.40 13.23
N ARG A 8 19.06 -33.25 13.35
CA ARG A 8 19.70 -32.01 13.79
C ARG A 8 19.42 -30.86 12.82
N ASN A 9 19.61 -31.06 11.52
CA ASN A 9 19.37 -30.03 10.52
C ASN A 9 17.90 -29.57 10.49
N ALA A 10 16.95 -30.51 10.61
CA ALA A 10 15.53 -30.18 10.70
C ALA A 10 15.20 -29.39 11.98
N MET A 11 15.87 -29.69 13.09
CA MET A 11 15.69 -28.95 14.34
C MET A 11 16.27 -27.54 14.26
N GLU A 12 17.44 -27.37 13.64
CA GLU A 12 18.07 -26.06 13.41
C GLU A 12 17.19 -25.17 12.50
N GLN A 13 16.64 -25.73 11.42
CA GLN A 13 15.71 -25.01 10.55
C GLN A 13 14.47 -24.53 11.31
N ARG A 14 13.84 -25.41 12.11
CA ARG A 14 12.66 -25.04 12.92
C ARG A 14 12.96 -23.95 13.95
N ILE A 15 14.18 -23.89 14.48
CA ILE A 15 14.59 -22.83 15.39
C ILE A 15 14.70 -21.50 14.64
N GLU A 16 15.27 -21.51 13.43
CA GLU A 16 15.37 -20.30 12.61
C GLU A 16 13.99 -19.80 12.16
N ASP A 17 13.09 -20.70 11.73
CA ASP A 17 11.72 -20.35 11.37
C ASP A 17 10.99 -19.68 12.54
N LYS A 18 11.17 -20.20 13.76
CA LYS A 18 10.58 -19.61 14.98
C LYS A 18 11.18 -18.25 15.30
N ARG A 19 12.48 -18.05 15.09
CA ARG A 19 13.13 -16.74 15.27
C ARG A 19 12.64 -15.72 14.26
N GLU A 20 12.47 -16.11 13.01
CA GLU A 20 11.89 -15.25 11.98
C GLU A 20 10.44 -14.90 12.30
N LEU A 21 9.63 -15.88 12.70
CA LEU A 21 8.24 -15.63 13.10
C LEU A 21 8.17 -14.65 14.27
N LYS A 22 8.99 -14.84 15.30
CA LYS A 22 9.08 -13.92 16.43
C LYS A 22 9.42 -12.50 15.98
N ARG A 23 10.44 -12.32 15.13
CA ARG A 23 10.83 -11.01 14.57
C ARG A 23 9.67 -10.33 13.83
N LYS A 24 8.92 -11.09 13.02
CA LYS A 24 7.75 -10.57 12.30
C LYS A 24 6.64 -10.14 13.25
N CYS A 25 6.33 -10.95 14.27
CA CYS A 25 5.33 -10.60 15.28
C CYS A 25 5.72 -9.36 16.10
N GLU A 26 6.98 -9.24 16.52
CA GLU A 26 7.49 -8.06 17.23
C GLU A 26 7.40 -6.79 16.37
N LEU A 27 7.71 -6.90 15.07
CA LEU A 27 7.55 -5.78 14.14
C LEU A 27 6.09 -5.37 13.99
N LEU A 28 5.17 -6.33 13.83
CA LEU A 28 3.73 -6.05 13.72
C LEU A 28 3.17 -5.41 14.99
N LEU A 29 3.58 -5.89 16.16
CA LEU A 29 3.19 -5.30 17.44
C LEU A 29 3.67 -3.85 17.52
N LYS A 30 4.93 -3.59 17.17
CA LYS A 30 5.48 -2.23 17.14
C LYS A 30 4.71 -1.31 16.18
N ILE A 31 4.41 -1.78 14.97
CA ILE A 31 3.62 -1.01 13.99
C ILE A 31 2.24 -0.62 14.57
N TYR A 32 1.61 -1.55 15.28
CA TYR A 32 0.32 -1.34 15.92
C TYR A 32 0.39 -0.38 17.11
N GLU A 33 1.34 -0.59 18.02
CA GLU A 33 1.54 0.26 19.22
C GLU A 33 1.88 1.70 18.84
N GLU A 34 2.66 1.90 17.77
CA GLU A 34 2.99 3.23 17.25
C GLU A 34 1.85 3.86 16.43
N GLY A 35 0.73 3.16 16.20
CA GLY A 35 -0.42 3.68 15.44
C GLY A 35 -0.10 4.06 13.99
N ARG A 36 0.95 3.45 13.41
CA ARG A 36 1.51 3.89 12.13
C ARG A 36 0.59 3.66 10.94
N ILE A 37 -0.29 2.66 11.03
CA ILE A 37 -1.25 2.35 9.97
C ILE A 37 -2.28 3.49 9.87
N GLU A 38 -2.80 3.94 11.00
CA GLU A 38 -3.77 5.03 11.08
C GLU A 38 -3.16 6.35 10.58
N GLU A 39 -1.93 6.64 10.99
CA GLU A 39 -1.19 7.83 10.52
C GLU A 39 -1.00 7.80 8.99
N ILE A 40 -0.51 6.69 8.43
CA ILE A 40 -0.33 6.54 6.98
C ILE A 40 -1.66 6.70 6.25
N LYS A 41 -2.74 6.10 6.77
CA LYS A 41 -4.09 6.23 6.19
C LYS A 41 -4.56 7.68 6.19
N GLU A 42 -4.38 8.39 7.29
CA GLU A 42 -4.77 9.80 7.40
C GLU A 42 -4.00 10.68 6.41
N VAL A 43 -2.67 10.53 6.36
CA VAL A 43 -1.81 11.28 5.44
C VAL A 43 -2.16 10.96 3.98
N THR A 44 -2.36 9.69 3.66
CA THR A 44 -2.78 9.26 2.31
C THR A 44 -4.12 9.89 1.93
N ASN A 45 -5.08 9.93 2.85
CA ASN A 45 -6.38 10.55 2.60
C ASN A 45 -6.26 12.06 2.36
N LYS A 46 -5.39 12.77 3.09
CA LYS A 46 -5.12 14.20 2.86
C LYS A 46 -4.56 14.45 1.45
N TYR A 47 -3.58 13.66 1.01
CA TYR A 47 -3.03 13.78 -0.33
C TYR A 47 -4.05 13.41 -1.41
N LYS A 48 -4.89 12.40 -1.18
CA LYS A 48 -5.99 12.03 -2.07
C LYS A 48 -6.98 13.20 -2.27
N ILE A 49 -7.39 13.85 -1.19
CA ILE A 49 -8.27 15.02 -1.25
C ILE A 49 -7.58 16.18 -1.99
N ALA A 50 -6.31 16.46 -1.68
CA ALA A 50 -5.57 17.52 -2.34
C ALA A 50 -5.43 17.29 -3.86
N GLY A 51 -5.12 16.06 -4.27
CA GLY A 51 -5.05 15.68 -5.68
C GLY A 51 -6.38 15.84 -6.40
N ARG A 52 -7.49 15.43 -5.78
CA ARG A 52 -8.84 15.64 -6.34
C ARG A 52 -9.16 17.11 -6.55
N LYS A 53 -8.89 17.97 -5.55
CA LYS A 53 -9.08 19.42 -5.67
C LYS A 53 -8.24 20.04 -6.77
N ALA A 54 -7.00 19.55 -6.96
CA ALA A 54 -6.15 20.03 -8.05
C ALA A 54 -6.73 19.67 -9.42
N ILE A 55 -7.29 18.47 -9.58
CA ILE A 55 -7.98 18.06 -10.82
C ILE A 55 -9.24 18.88 -11.04
N GLU A 56 -10.08 19.06 -10.01
CA GLU A 56 -11.27 19.91 -10.08
C GLU A 56 -10.92 21.32 -10.55
N ALA A 57 -9.90 21.94 -9.95
CA ALA A 57 -9.41 23.25 -10.34
C ALA A 57 -8.90 23.28 -11.78
N TRP A 58 -8.23 22.23 -12.26
CA TRP A 58 -7.80 22.14 -13.65
C TRP A 58 -9.00 22.07 -14.61
N LEU A 59 -10.02 21.28 -14.26
CA LEU A 59 -11.24 21.11 -15.05
C LEU A 59 -12.10 22.37 -15.14
N GLU A 60 -11.96 23.33 -14.22
CA GLU A 60 -12.60 24.64 -14.33
C GLU A 60 -12.09 25.45 -15.53
N TYR A 61 -10.84 25.24 -15.94
CA TYR A 61 -10.23 25.92 -17.10
C TYR A 61 -10.29 25.09 -18.39
N ALA A 62 -10.81 23.86 -18.34
CA ALA A 62 -10.93 23.01 -19.52
C ALA A 62 -12.06 23.47 -20.44
N ALA A 63 -11.83 23.40 -21.76
CA ALA A 63 -12.87 23.63 -22.75
C ALA A 63 -13.89 22.48 -22.74
N GLU A 64 -15.14 22.76 -23.10
CA GLU A 64 -16.18 21.74 -23.20
C GLU A 64 -16.01 20.89 -24.48
N PRO A 65 -16.22 19.56 -24.42
CA PRO A 65 -16.61 18.79 -23.24
C PRO A 65 -15.45 18.59 -22.26
N LYS A 66 -15.73 18.71 -20.96
CA LYS A 66 -14.72 18.46 -19.93
C LYS A 66 -14.12 17.04 -20.05
N PRO A 67 -12.78 16.91 -19.99
CA PRO A 67 -12.13 15.60 -20.04
C PRO A 67 -12.41 14.78 -18.77
N ASP A 68 -12.39 13.46 -18.92
CA ASP A 68 -12.53 12.53 -17.79
C ASP A 68 -11.31 12.66 -16.83
N PRO A 69 -11.53 12.96 -15.54
CA PRO A 69 -10.49 13.00 -14.51
C PRO A 69 -9.57 11.76 -14.48
N ALA A 70 -10.11 10.56 -14.69
CA ALA A 70 -9.33 9.32 -14.66
C ALA A 70 -8.37 9.25 -15.85
N VAL A 71 -8.87 9.56 -17.05
CA VAL A 71 -8.04 9.64 -18.27
C VAL A 71 -6.96 10.71 -18.15
N LEU A 72 -7.27 11.86 -17.53
CA LEU A 72 -6.27 12.91 -17.28
C LEU A 72 -5.11 12.42 -16.40
N LEU A 73 -5.41 11.65 -15.36
CA LEU A 73 -4.37 11.07 -14.50
C LEU A 73 -3.51 10.05 -15.23
N GLU A 74 -4.14 9.16 -16.00
CA GLU A 74 -3.43 8.18 -16.82
C GLU A 74 -2.46 8.87 -17.80
N HIS A 75 -2.92 9.93 -18.48
CA HIS A 75 -2.06 10.73 -19.36
C HIS A 75 -0.92 11.44 -18.63
N ALA A 76 -1.12 11.82 -17.37
CA ALA A 76 -0.08 12.36 -16.51
C ALA A 76 0.85 11.29 -15.91
N GLY A 77 0.63 10.00 -16.23
CA GLY A 77 1.44 8.88 -15.75
C GLY A 77 1.07 8.38 -14.35
N PHE A 78 -0.13 8.71 -13.86
CA PHE A 78 -0.64 8.30 -12.56
C PHE A 78 -1.76 7.26 -12.69
N ASP A 79 -1.79 6.31 -11.76
CA ASP A 79 -2.93 5.39 -11.59
C ASP A 79 -4.13 6.16 -10.99
N PRO A 80 -5.30 6.20 -11.66
CA PRO A 80 -6.51 6.85 -11.12
C PRO A 80 -6.96 6.31 -9.76
N SER A 81 -6.67 5.05 -9.45
CA SER A 81 -7.00 4.43 -8.15
C SER A 81 -6.29 5.12 -6.99
N ALA A 82 -5.12 5.72 -7.23
CA ALA A 82 -4.38 6.50 -6.23
C ALA A 82 -5.21 7.69 -5.71
N LEU A 83 -6.05 8.28 -6.57
CA LEU A 83 -7.02 9.30 -6.20
C LEU A 83 -8.45 8.75 -6.05
N GLY A 84 -8.65 7.43 -6.07
CA GLY A 84 -9.96 6.77 -5.98
C GLY A 84 -10.92 7.19 -7.08
N LEU A 85 -10.39 7.46 -8.26
CA LEU A 85 -11.13 7.70 -9.49
C LEU A 85 -11.18 6.39 -10.27
N GLU A 86 -11.54 5.31 -9.58
CA GLU A 86 -11.74 4.00 -10.19
C GLU A 86 -12.78 4.17 -11.29
N ARG A 87 -12.48 3.67 -12.50
CA ARG A 87 -13.50 3.51 -13.52
C ARG A 87 -14.47 2.47 -12.97
N TRP A 88 -15.71 2.89 -12.74
CA TRP A 88 -16.81 1.97 -12.45
C TRP A 88 -17.16 1.28 -13.76
N ASP A 89 -16.28 0.40 -14.22
CA ASP A 89 -16.55 -0.48 -15.33
C ASP A 89 -17.28 -1.71 -14.75
N GLU A 90 -18.62 -1.65 -14.82
CA GLU A 90 -19.63 -2.75 -14.75
C GLU A 90 -19.50 -3.85 -13.66
#